data_AF-L1IJV6-F1
#
_entry.id   AF-L1IJV6-F1
#
_cell.length_a   1.000
_cell.length_b   1.000
_cell.length_c   1.000
_cell.angle_alpha   90.00
_cell.angle_beta   90.00
_cell.angle_gamma   90.00
#
_symmetry.space_group_name_H-M   'P 1'
#
loop_
_entity.id
_entity.type
_entity.pdbx_description
1 polymer ?
#
loop_
_entity_poly.entity_id
_entity_poly.type
_entity_poly.pdbx_seq_one_letter_code
_entity_poly.pdbx_strand_id
1 'polypeptide(L)'
;CPICLSIVRSTHTFMECLHRFCQECIEKYLRLGQKECPKCRVKVSSRRALRADPQFDKLIQAFYPDIDAYEEKEEEFISKV
;
A
#
# COMPACT_ATOMS: atom_id res chain seq x y z
N CYS A 1 -1.48 3.50 2.85
CA CYS A 1 -0.25 2.92 2.30
C CYS A 1 0.94 3.72 2.81
N PRO A 2 1.96 3.12 3.44
CA PRO A 2 3.09 3.88 3.99
C PRO A 2 3.96 4.62 2.95
N ILE A 3 3.76 4.37 1.65
CA ILE A 3 4.53 5.01 0.57
C ILE A 3 3.77 6.21 -0.02
N CYS A 4 2.52 6.04 -0.44
CA CYS A 4 1.72 7.12 -1.03
C CYS A 4 0.83 7.86 -0.04
N LEU A 5 0.77 7.42 1.22
CA LEU A 5 -0.04 7.98 2.30
C LEU A 5 -1.56 7.89 2.13
N SER A 6 -2.08 7.43 0.99
CA SER A 6 -3.52 7.21 0.73
C SER A 6 -4.00 5.79 1.09
N ILE A 7 -5.27 5.47 0.85
CA ILE A 7 -5.82 4.12 1.07
C ILE A 7 -5.06 3.09 0.21
N VAL A 8 -4.84 1.89 0.75
CA VAL A 8 -4.09 0.87 0.02
C VAL A 8 -4.92 0.32 -1.14
N ARG A 9 -4.32 0.24 -2.33
CA ARG A 9 -4.94 -0.33 -3.54
C ARG A 9 -4.14 -1.51 -4.06
N SER A 10 -4.81 -2.61 -4.40
CA SER A 10 -4.18 -3.86 -4.81
C SER A 10 -3.09 -4.28 -3.81
N THR A 11 -3.51 -4.69 -2.62
CA THR A 11 -2.63 -4.84 -1.46
C THR A 11 -1.54 -5.88 -1.71
N HIS A 12 -0.29 -5.49 -1.45
CA HIS A 12 0.86 -6.38 -1.47
C HIS A 12 1.62 -6.32 -0.15
N THR A 13 2.18 -7.47 0.25
CA THR A 13 2.92 -7.65 1.50
C THR A 13 4.25 -8.36 1.29
N PHE A 14 5.19 -8.09 2.20
CA PHE A 14 6.36 -8.94 2.40
C PHE A 14 6.03 -10.04 3.41
N MET A 15 6.46 -11.27 3.15
CA MET A 15 6.21 -12.39 4.07
C MET A 15 7.06 -12.29 5.34
N GLU A 16 8.16 -11.55 5.28
CA GLU A 16 9.10 -11.36 6.39
C GLU A 16 8.55 -10.45 7.50
N CYS A 17 7.64 -9.52 7.18
CA CYS A 17 7.12 -8.55 8.15
C CYS A 17 5.64 -8.19 8.02
N LEU A 18 4.94 -8.72 7.01
CA LEU A 18 3.51 -8.52 6.76
C LEU A 18 3.05 -7.06 6.63
N HIS A 19 3.98 -6.14 6.34
CA HIS A 19 3.63 -4.76 6.05
C HIS A 19 2.97 -4.64 4.67
N ARG A 20 1.86 -3.90 4.64
CA ARG A 20 0.97 -3.75 3.48
C ARG A 20 1.24 -2.46 2.71
N PHE A 21 1.29 -2.58 1.39
CA PHE A 21 1.53 -1.48 0.45
C PHE A 21 0.64 -1.62 -0.77
N CYS A 22 0.43 -0.52 -1.51
CA CYS A 22 -0.16 -0.64 -2.84
C CYS A 22 0.81 -1.37 -3.78
N GLN A 23 0.29 -2.17 -4.70
CA GLN A 23 1.09 -2.87 -5.70
C GLN A 23 2.07 -1.92 -6.41
N GLU A 24 1.55 -0.86 -7.02
CA GLU A 24 2.35 0.07 -7.81
C GLU A 24 3.43 0.76 -6.98
N CYS A 25 3.07 1.17 -5.75
CA CYS A 25 3.98 1.84 -4.84
C CYS A 25 5.18 0.95 -4.49
N ILE A 26 4.92 -0.29 -4.04
CA ILE A 26 6.00 -1.17 -3.60
C ILE A 26 6.82 -1.71 -4.78
N GLU A 27 6.16 -1.95 -5.92
CA GLU A 27 6.83 -2.36 -7.14
C GLU A 27 7.78 -1.27 -7.66
N LYS A 28 7.35 0.00 -7.66
CA LYS A 28 8.20 1.14 -8.03
C LYS A 28 9.38 1.27 -7.06
N TYR A 29 9.13 1.17 -5.77
CA TYR A 29 10.16 1.24 -4.73
C TYR A 29 11.26 0.18 -4.94
N LEU A 30 10.89 -1.08 -5.17
CA LEU A 30 11.85 -2.16 -5.44
C LEU A 30 12.56 -2.01 -6.79
N ARG A 31 11.89 -1.47 -7.82
CA ARG A 31 12.51 -1.19 -9.14
C ARG A 31 13.62 -0.15 -9.04
N LEU A 32 13.56 0.76 -8.08
CA LEU A 32 14.63 1.73 -7.80
C LEU A 32 15.84 1.13 -7.07
N GLY A 33 15.89 -0.20 -6.91
CA GLY A 33 17.04 -0.90 -6.34
C GLY A 33 17.00 -1.07 -4.82
N GLN A 34 15.94 -0.61 -4.17
CA GLN A 34 15.78 -0.75 -2.73
C GLN A 34 15.49 -2.21 -2.34
N LYS A 35 16.17 -2.71 -1.30
CA LYS A 35 16.09 -4.12 -0.85
C LYS A 35 15.72 -4.23 0.62
N GLU A 36 14.93 -3.28 1.11
CA GLU A 36 14.40 -3.26 2.46
C GLU A 36 12.92 -2.90 2.48
N CYS A 37 12.19 -3.27 3.53
CA CYS A 37 10.81 -2.84 3.70
C CYS A 37 10.75 -1.32 3.97
N PRO A 38 9.91 -0.54 3.25
CA PRO A 38 9.80 0.91 3.47
C PRO A 38 9.38 1.32 4.89
N LYS A 39 8.69 0.44 5.62
CA LYS A 39 8.16 0.73 6.96
C LYS A 39 9.12 0.34 8.10
N CYS A 40 9.74 -0.84 8.03
CA CYS A 40 10.56 -1.36 9.13
C CYS A 40 12.01 -1.67 8.76
N ARG A 41 12.40 -1.45 7.50
CA ARG A 41 13.74 -1.70 6.98
C ARG A 41 14.25 -3.15 7.10
N VAL A 42 13.37 -4.12 7.37
CA VAL A 42 13.75 -5.53 7.27
C VAL A 42 14.24 -5.80 5.85
N LYS A 43 15.35 -6.53 5.72
CA LYS A 43 15.92 -6.87 4.42
C LYS A 43 14.95 -7.76 3.65
N VAL A 44 14.73 -7.44 2.39
CA VAL A 44 13.90 -8.22 1.46
C VAL A 44 14.76 -8.68 0.30
N SER A 45 14.60 -9.93 -0.11
CA SER A 45 15.49 -10.55 -1.11
C SER A 45 15.31 -9.97 -2.51
N SER A 46 14.06 -9.82 -2.96
CA SER A 46 13.70 -9.28 -4.27
C SER A 46 12.19 -9.00 -4.38
N ARG A 47 11.75 -8.47 -5.53
CA ARG A 47 10.32 -8.35 -5.90
C ARG A 47 9.55 -9.67 -5.79
N ARG A 48 10.22 -10.83 -5.94
CA ARG A 48 9.60 -12.15 -5.78
C ARG A 48 9.23 -12.48 -4.34
N ALA A 49 9.60 -11.67 -3.35
CA ALA A 49 9.15 -11.81 -1.97
C ALA A 49 7.74 -11.22 -1.74
N LEU A 50 7.24 -10.38 -2.67
CA LEU A 50 5.92 -9.77 -2.54
C LEU A 50 4.80 -10.78 -2.79
N ARG A 51 3.75 -10.72 -1.99
CA ARG A 51 2.52 -11.49 -2.16
C ARG A 51 1.32 -10.55 -2.16
N ALA A 52 0.37 -10.79 -3.06
CA ALA A 52 -0.92 -10.12 -3.02
C ALA A 52 -1.69 -10.57 -1.75
N ASP A 53 -2.40 -9.65 -1.13
CA ASP A 53 -3.27 -9.90 0.03
C ASP A 53 -4.73 -9.53 -0.32
N PRO A 54 -5.42 -10.36 -1.13
CA PRO A 54 -6.77 -10.07 -1.59
C PRO A 54 -7.80 -10.08 -0.45
N GLN A 55 -7.48 -10.69 0.70
CA GLN A 55 -8.34 -10.62 1.88
C GLN A 55 -8.33 -9.23 2.50
N PHE A 56 -7.18 -8.57 2.55
CA PHE A 56 -7.12 -7.17 2.97
C PHE A 56 -7.84 -6.25 2.00
N ASP A 57 -7.73 -6.49 0.68
CA ASP A 57 -8.49 -5.72 -0.31
C ASP A 57 -10.00 -5.84 -0.09
N LYS A 58 -10.51 -7.04 0.22
CA LYS A 58 -11.93 -7.23 0.59
C LYS A 58 -12.34 -6.46 1.84
N LEU A 59 -11.45 -6.38 2.84
CA LEU A 59 -11.71 -5.58 4.04
C LEU A 59 -11.78 -4.10 3.69
N ILE A 60 -10.84 -3.59 2.91
CA ILE A 60 -10.87 -2.19 2.45
C ILE A 60 -12.17 -1.92 1.70
N GLN A 61 -12.57 -2.78 0.76
CA GLN A 61 -13.79 -2.61 -0.01
C GLN A 61 -15.07 -2.63 0.86
N ALA A 62 -15.06 -3.40 1.95
CA ALA A 62 -16.18 -3.43 2.89
C ALA A 62 -16.35 -2.12 3.67
N PHE A 63 -15.25 -1.43 3.98
CA PHE A 63 -15.27 -0.12 4.68
C PHE A 63 -15.39 1.06 3.72
N TYR A 64 -14.75 0.97 2.56
CA TYR A 64 -14.66 1.99 1.53
C TYR A 64 -15.07 1.37 0.18
N PRO A 65 -16.39 1.20 -0.08
CA PRO A 65 -16.88 0.61 -1.33
C PRO A 65 -16.48 1.42 -2.56
N ASP A 66 -16.36 2.74 -2.38
CA ASP A 66 -15.85 3.68 -3.37
C ASP A 66 -14.71 4.48 -2.73
N ILE A 67 -13.48 4.05 -3.03
CA ILE A 67 -12.26 4.66 -2.48
C ILE A 67 -12.04 6.05 -3.09
N ASP A 68 -12.34 6.20 -4.39
CA ASP A 68 -12.11 7.46 -5.11
C ASP A 68 -13.02 8.57 -4.55
N ALA A 69 -14.31 8.27 -4.37
CA ALA A 69 -15.25 9.22 -3.77
C ALA A 69 -14.94 9.54 -2.29
N TYR A 70 -14.27 8.63 -1.57
CA TYR A 70 -13.83 8.90 -0.20
C TYR A 70 -12.61 9.81 -0.18
N GLU A 71 -11.59 9.51 -0.99
CA GLU A 71 -10.35 10.29 -1.07
C GLU A 71 -10.61 11.72 -1.58
N GLU A 72 -11.50 11.90 -2.56
CA GLU A 72 -11.91 13.24 -3.04
C GLU A 72 -12.54 14.08 -1.91
N LYS A 73 -13.43 13.49 -1.11
CA LYS A 73 -14.04 14.18 0.04
C LYS A 73 -13.01 14.52 1.12
N GLU A 74 -12.04 13.65 1.36
CA GLU A 74 -10.95 13.89 2.30
C GLU A 74 -10.05 15.03 1.81
N GLU A 75 -9.69 15.07 0.52
CA GLU A 75 -8.93 16.16 -0.08
C GLU A 75 -9.68 17.50 -0.04
N GLU A 76 -10.98 17.50 -0.36
CA GLU A 76 -11.83 18.67 -0.21
C GLU A 76 -11.89 19.17 1.24
N PHE A 77 -11.91 18.27 2.21
CA PHE A 77 -11.91 18.64 3.62
C PHE A 77 -10.57 19.24 4.03
N ILE A 78 -9.45 18.60 3.68
CA ILE A 78 -8.10 19.06 4.03
C ILE A 78 -7.79 20.41 3.37
N SER A 79 -8.19 20.62 2.12
CA SER A 79 -7.94 21.89 1.40
C SER A 79 -8.71 23.09 1.95
N LYS A 80 -9.72 22.85 2.80
CA LYS A 80 -10.51 23.89 3.49
C LYS A 80 -9.97 24.23 4.89
N VAL A 81 -8.91 23.54 5.34
CA VAL A 81 -8.22 23.78 6.62
C VAL A 81 -6.99 24.64 6.40
#